data_AF-A0A5B0RKL6-F1
#
_entry.id   AF-A0A5B0RKL6-F1
#
_cell.length_a   1.000
_cell.length_b   1.000
_cell.length_c   1.000
_cell.angle_alpha   90.00
_cell.angle_beta   90.00
_cell.angle_gamma   90.00
#
_symmetry.space_group_name_H-M   'P 1'
#
loop_
_entity.id
_entity.type
_entity.pdbx_description
1 polymer ?
#
loop_
_entity_poly.entity_id
_entity_poly.type
_entity_poly.pdbx_seq_one_letter_code
_entity_poly.pdbx_strand_id
1 'polypeptide(L)'
;MKLDISDLLWQELTSKYEPNIARFITSLSSNVDPFRHERIPGLTPRMRDLQLTNSIQEFAHLLWCVNSKFLRTFKASDKAYLQEQLAVQDWINHLLGKGAKSERVSREKVQRKATNSDGTEDSLPNLILTALTSRYSQPDYEIYTIYVKQPSANACKKQLLMGQAIVRAMASYYKSKNQHKWQVFFSEEINFLVALTEIQNWNTSSKFVPEKRKMLEEELESYALVPWKDPIPGESVYKTSDEPIFGPTPLNLHLRAQRINGPSDSEERNLVSGNLPKRRKGSAKPKPYVQPKNKFLFESKPEKLWAFISMIQLDYDKWIRGRAKQPNIASTITALTSWITRQILNPDSQIEVHLEVLKQDNITEDLKSILWMLWSINAGLIESLGEDVDGEIHNEEQGKLQEVFYDLFTSEHDNLVELDSHTPNAKNSNSVKASIIEALGCHDNTLYKFQDRVHHIPKKKALMTKAAVEVMIYYYQNSKPSKWGQIFQDEGMFVLNLSQIETRLLSKKYYDSHKSRYHSVFKELKLLPWGNQFIRRQSQRKMIKTAFQLHTQSTSVESKISDAV
;
A
#
# COMPACT_ATOMS: atom_id res chain seq x y z
N MET A 1 -8.36 1.10 0.60
CA MET A 1 -9.69 0.60 0.14
C MET A 1 -9.53 0.04 -1.27
N LYS A 2 -9.76 -1.26 -1.48
CA LYS A 2 -9.63 -1.86 -2.82
C LYS A 2 -10.78 -1.43 -3.71
N LEU A 3 -10.41 -0.98 -4.88
CA LEU A 3 -11.30 -0.92 -6.00
C LEU A 3 -10.71 -1.90 -7.01
N ASP A 4 -11.07 -3.18 -6.90
CA ASP A 4 -11.01 -4.04 -8.09
C ASP A 4 -12.05 -3.43 -9.04
N ILE A 5 -11.61 -2.46 -9.84
CA ILE A 5 -12.49 -1.68 -10.70
C ILE A 5 -12.81 -2.45 -11.97
N SER A 6 -13.97 -2.13 -12.55
CA SER A 6 -14.31 -2.55 -13.90
C SER A 6 -13.39 -1.88 -14.91
N ASP A 7 -13.25 -2.49 -16.09
CA ASP A 7 -12.47 -1.90 -17.19
C ASP A 7 -13.00 -0.52 -17.59
N LEU A 8 -14.32 -0.32 -17.54
CA LEU A 8 -14.95 0.99 -17.80
C LEU A 8 -14.44 2.07 -16.84
N LEU A 9 -14.46 1.79 -15.53
CA LEU A 9 -14.01 2.76 -14.52
C LEU A 9 -12.49 2.96 -14.60
N TRP A 10 -11.74 1.94 -15.01
CA TRP A 10 -10.31 2.07 -15.27
C TRP A 10 -10.06 3.04 -16.43
N GLN A 11 -10.76 2.88 -17.56
CA GLN A 11 -10.68 3.79 -18.71
C GLN A 11 -11.08 5.22 -18.37
N GLU A 12 -12.05 5.41 -17.48
CA GLU A 12 -12.41 6.75 -16.99
C GLU A 12 -11.25 7.44 -16.28
N LEU A 13 -10.59 6.73 -15.36
CA LEU A 13 -9.49 7.27 -14.57
C LEU A 13 -8.23 7.51 -15.39
N THR A 14 -7.92 6.61 -16.34
CA THR A 14 -6.63 6.61 -17.04
C THR A 14 -6.69 7.20 -18.44
N SER A 15 -7.88 7.57 -18.95
CA SER A 15 -8.03 8.08 -20.30
C SER A 15 -9.17 9.09 -20.44
N LYS A 16 -10.44 8.68 -20.32
CA LYS A 16 -11.61 9.50 -20.69
C LYS A 16 -11.69 10.81 -19.90
N TYR A 17 -11.42 10.75 -18.60
CA TYR A 17 -11.53 11.89 -17.68
C TYR A 17 -10.24 12.17 -16.90
N GLU A 18 -9.12 11.61 -17.35
CA GLU A 18 -7.81 11.85 -16.75
C GLU A 18 -7.49 13.35 -16.63
N PRO A 19 -7.73 14.22 -17.65
CA PRO A 19 -7.42 15.64 -17.53
C PRO A 19 -8.24 16.34 -16.44
N ASN A 20 -9.50 15.92 -16.24
CA ASN A 20 -10.36 16.47 -15.20
C ASN A 20 -9.87 16.08 -13.81
N ILE A 21 -9.50 14.81 -13.63
CA ILE A 21 -8.97 14.28 -12.36
C ILE A 21 -7.62 14.91 -12.04
N ALA A 22 -6.74 15.05 -13.04
CA ALA A 22 -5.45 15.72 -12.90
C ALA A 22 -5.61 17.17 -12.44
N ARG A 23 -6.59 17.91 -12.99
CA ARG A 23 -6.92 19.27 -12.54
C ARG A 23 -7.31 19.31 -11.06
N PHE A 24 -8.13 18.35 -10.62
CA PHE A 24 -8.51 18.23 -9.21
C PHE A 24 -7.31 17.90 -8.32
N ILE A 25 -6.45 16.97 -8.73
CA ILE A 25 -5.21 16.60 -8.01
C ILE A 25 -4.31 17.83 -7.82
N THR A 26 -4.12 18.64 -8.87
CA THR A 26 -3.31 19.86 -8.81
C THR A 26 -3.91 20.88 -7.83
N SER A 27 -5.22 21.14 -7.91
CA SER A 27 -5.89 22.05 -6.97
C SER A 27 -5.85 21.56 -5.53
N LEU A 28 -6.04 20.26 -5.31
CA LEU A 28 -5.97 19.65 -4.00
C LEU A 28 -4.54 19.75 -3.43
N SER A 29 -3.52 19.52 -4.25
CA SER A 29 -2.12 19.70 -3.86
C SER A 29 -1.82 21.12 -3.41
N SER A 30 -2.29 22.15 -4.12
CA SER A 30 -2.11 23.55 -3.71
C SER A 30 -2.79 23.88 -2.39
N ASN A 31 -3.92 23.25 -2.08
CA ASN A 31 -4.63 23.45 -0.82
C ASN A 31 -3.95 22.75 0.37
N VAL A 32 -3.19 21.68 0.12
CA VAL A 32 -2.52 20.86 1.14
C VAL A 32 -1.05 21.28 1.36
N ASP A 33 -0.45 21.99 0.40
CA ASP A 33 0.94 22.47 0.48
C ASP A 33 1.31 23.19 1.80
N PRO A 34 0.45 24.01 2.43
CA PRO A 34 0.75 24.62 3.74
C PRO A 34 1.03 23.64 4.89
N PHE A 35 0.66 22.37 4.73
CA PHE A 35 0.82 21.28 5.70
C PHE A 35 1.95 20.33 5.31
N ARG A 36 2.65 20.57 4.19
CA ARG A 36 3.72 19.72 3.66
C ARG A 36 4.92 19.57 4.60
N HIS A 37 5.10 20.53 5.51
CA HIS A 37 6.19 20.54 6.48
C HIS A 37 5.86 19.82 7.81
N GLU A 38 4.67 19.24 7.96
CA GLU A 38 4.40 18.39 9.11
C GLU A 38 5.34 17.18 9.10
N ARG A 39 6.13 17.02 10.17
CA ARG A 39 7.10 15.93 10.28
C ARG A 39 6.36 14.61 10.32
N ILE A 40 6.51 13.79 9.28
CA ILE A 40 6.20 12.36 9.34
C ILE A 40 7.49 11.64 9.81
N PRO A 41 7.55 11.12 11.05
CA PRO A 41 8.75 10.49 11.57
C PRO A 41 9.14 9.22 10.81
N GLY A 42 10.44 8.98 10.65
CA GLY A 42 10.99 7.74 10.07
C GLY A 42 10.93 7.65 8.54
N LEU A 43 10.76 8.77 7.85
CA LEU A 43 10.86 8.91 6.40
C LEU A 43 11.85 10.01 6.02
N THR A 44 12.70 9.74 5.03
CA THR A 44 13.55 10.75 4.41
C THR A 44 12.71 11.86 3.74
N PRO A 45 13.22 13.10 3.61
CA PRO A 45 12.46 14.21 3.00
C PRO A 45 11.86 13.87 1.64
N ARG A 46 12.67 13.24 0.77
CA ARG A 46 12.24 12.73 -0.54
C ARG A 46 11.04 11.78 -0.44
N MET A 47 11.08 10.85 0.53
CA MET A 47 10.04 9.85 0.69
C MET A 47 8.74 10.44 1.26
N ARG A 48 8.84 11.47 2.11
CA ARG A 48 7.67 12.22 2.62
C ARG A 48 6.91 12.92 1.50
N ASP A 49 7.61 13.66 0.66
CA ASP A 49 7.01 14.38 -0.47
C ASP A 49 6.33 13.43 -1.46
N LEU A 50 6.98 12.29 -1.74
CA LEU A 50 6.42 11.26 -2.60
C LEU A 50 5.13 10.67 -2.00
N GLN A 51 5.13 10.35 -0.70
CA GLN A 51 3.93 9.83 -0.03
C GLN A 51 2.76 10.81 -0.03
N LEU A 52 3.02 12.11 0.20
CA LEU A 52 1.95 13.11 0.16
C LEU A 52 1.33 13.19 -1.24
N THR A 53 2.17 13.27 -2.28
CA THR A 53 1.73 13.28 -3.69
C THR A 53 0.86 12.06 -4.00
N ASN A 54 1.29 10.87 -3.57
CA ASN A 54 0.53 9.64 -3.75
C ASN A 54 -0.81 9.68 -3.02
N SER A 55 -0.85 10.26 -1.83
CA SER A 55 -2.05 10.33 -1.01
C SER A 55 -3.12 11.19 -1.66
N ILE A 56 -2.71 12.30 -2.26
CA ILE A 56 -3.57 13.19 -3.04
C ILE A 56 -4.13 12.45 -4.27
N GLN A 57 -3.27 11.74 -5.01
CA GLN A 57 -3.70 10.93 -6.17
C GLN A 57 -4.69 9.82 -5.76
N GLU A 58 -4.36 9.08 -4.69
CA GLU A 58 -5.22 8.01 -4.17
C GLU A 58 -6.57 8.53 -3.68
N PHE A 59 -6.57 9.68 -2.99
CA PHE A 59 -7.80 10.34 -2.54
C PHE A 59 -8.69 10.72 -3.73
N ALA A 60 -8.12 11.36 -4.76
CA ALA A 60 -8.84 11.75 -5.97
C ALA A 60 -9.46 10.55 -6.70
N HIS A 61 -8.69 9.49 -6.88
CA HIS A 61 -9.17 8.27 -7.56
C HIS A 61 -10.21 7.54 -6.72
N LEU A 62 -10.01 7.44 -5.40
CA LEU A 62 -10.98 6.81 -4.52
C LEU A 62 -12.30 7.59 -4.49
N LEU A 63 -12.23 8.92 -4.42
CA LEU A 63 -13.40 9.80 -4.49
C LEU A 63 -14.16 9.58 -5.79
N TRP A 64 -13.46 9.64 -6.94
CA TRP A 64 -14.06 9.41 -8.25
C TRP A 64 -14.80 8.08 -8.26
N CYS A 65 -14.13 7.01 -7.84
CA CYS A 65 -14.66 5.66 -7.89
C CYS A 65 -15.86 5.40 -6.97
N VAL A 66 -15.82 5.90 -5.74
CA VAL A 66 -16.94 5.77 -4.80
C VAL A 66 -18.14 6.55 -5.32
N ASN A 67 -17.90 7.78 -5.79
CA ASN A 67 -18.94 8.60 -6.38
C ASN A 67 -19.47 8.00 -7.69
N SER A 68 -18.64 7.37 -8.51
CA SER A 68 -19.08 6.70 -9.73
C SER A 68 -20.06 5.57 -9.43
N LYS A 69 -19.79 4.78 -8.38
CA LYS A 69 -20.70 3.70 -7.96
C LYS A 69 -22.03 4.28 -7.49
N PHE A 70 -21.99 5.35 -6.72
CA PHE A 70 -23.18 6.07 -6.31
C PHE A 70 -23.96 6.59 -7.52
N LEU A 71 -23.37 7.38 -8.41
CA LEU A 71 -24.06 7.99 -9.55
C LEU A 71 -24.63 6.99 -10.56
N ARG A 72 -23.91 5.88 -10.82
CA ARG A 72 -24.41 4.84 -11.73
C ARG A 72 -25.63 4.09 -11.19
N THR A 73 -25.83 4.10 -9.87
CA THR A 73 -27.06 3.62 -9.23
C THR A 73 -28.29 4.35 -9.74
N PHE A 74 -28.13 5.65 -10.04
CA PHE A 74 -29.19 6.54 -10.49
C PHE A 74 -29.28 6.67 -12.02
N LYS A 75 -28.66 5.75 -12.78
CA LYS A 75 -28.63 5.75 -14.26
C LYS A 75 -28.35 7.15 -14.86
N ALA A 76 -27.47 7.93 -14.22
CA ALA A 76 -27.17 9.29 -14.65
C ALA A 76 -26.68 9.31 -16.12
N SER A 77 -27.19 10.23 -16.93
CA SER A 77 -26.69 10.44 -18.29
C SER A 77 -25.21 10.85 -18.27
N ASP A 78 -24.44 10.56 -19.32
CA ASP A 78 -23.01 10.87 -19.39
C ASP A 78 -22.68 12.33 -19.02
N LYS A 79 -23.53 13.28 -19.47
CA LYS A 79 -23.39 14.70 -19.15
C LYS A 79 -23.66 14.98 -17.67
N ALA A 80 -24.76 14.46 -17.13
CA ALA A 80 -25.13 14.67 -15.73
C ALA A 80 -24.13 13.98 -14.78
N TYR A 81 -23.67 12.78 -15.14
CA TYR A 81 -22.63 12.02 -14.44
C TYR A 81 -21.34 12.84 -14.32
N LEU A 82 -20.80 13.34 -15.44
CA LEU A 82 -19.57 14.13 -15.42
C LEU A 82 -19.77 15.43 -14.64
N GLN A 83 -20.88 16.14 -14.86
CA GLN A 83 -21.18 17.38 -14.14
C GLN A 83 -21.20 17.16 -12.63
N GLU A 84 -21.83 16.08 -12.16
CA GLU A 84 -21.93 15.77 -10.73
C GLU A 84 -20.56 15.36 -10.15
N GLN A 85 -19.75 14.57 -10.89
CA GLN A 85 -18.37 14.24 -10.48
C GLN A 85 -17.52 15.50 -10.26
N LEU A 86 -17.55 16.43 -11.20
CA LEU A 86 -16.79 17.69 -11.11
C LEU A 86 -17.31 18.57 -9.97
N ALA A 87 -18.64 18.63 -9.78
CA ALA A 87 -19.22 19.46 -8.74
C ALA A 87 -18.85 18.99 -7.32
N VAL A 88 -18.71 17.68 -7.09
CA VAL A 88 -18.20 17.15 -5.81
C VAL A 88 -16.74 17.56 -5.59
N GLN A 89 -15.89 17.40 -6.61
CA GLN A 89 -14.47 17.77 -6.55
C GLN A 89 -14.28 19.27 -6.29
N ASP A 90 -15.01 20.10 -7.02
CA ASP A 90 -14.98 21.56 -6.85
C ASP A 90 -15.44 21.94 -5.44
N TRP A 91 -16.49 21.30 -4.91
CA TRP A 91 -16.95 21.58 -3.55
C TRP A 91 -15.89 21.25 -2.48
N ILE A 92 -15.17 20.13 -2.62
CA ILE A 92 -14.06 19.78 -1.72
C ILE A 92 -12.93 20.83 -1.81
N ASN A 93 -12.59 21.28 -3.00
CA ASN A 93 -11.60 22.35 -3.17
C ASN A 93 -12.02 23.66 -2.50
N HIS A 94 -13.30 24.05 -2.61
CA HIS A 94 -13.82 25.23 -1.92
C HIS A 94 -13.80 25.07 -0.40
N LEU A 95 -14.11 23.86 0.11
CA LEU A 95 -14.08 23.54 1.53
C LEU A 95 -12.67 23.73 2.10
N LEU A 96 -11.66 23.13 1.46
CA LEU A 96 -10.27 23.23 1.91
C LEU A 96 -9.68 24.64 1.68
N GLY A 97 -10.03 25.29 0.57
CA GLY A 97 -9.59 26.65 0.28
C GLY A 97 -10.10 27.70 1.28
N LYS A 98 -11.29 27.49 1.87
CA LYS A 98 -11.81 28.33 2.97
C LYS A 98 -11.06 28.06 4.28
N GLY A 99 -10.78 26.80 4.59
CA GLY A 99 -9.98 26.40 5.77
C GLY A 99 -8.57 27.00 5.75
N ALA A 100 -7.86 26.87 4.63
CA ALA A 100 -6.50 27.39 4.46
C ALA A 100 -6.40 28.92 4.62
N LYS A 101 -7.45 29.68 4.23
CA LYS A 101 -7.53 31.13 4.45
C LYS A 101 -7.75 31.48 5.94
N SER A 102 -8.61 30.74 6.63
CA SER A 102 -8.89 30.94 8.06
C SER A 102 -7.69 30.58 8.95
N GLU A 103 -6.93 29.55 8.55
CA GLU A 103 -5.77 29.07 9.32
C GLU A 103 -4.51 29.92 9.09
N ARG A 104 -4.32 30.48 7.88
CA ARG A 104 -3.30 31.53 7.64
C ARG A 104 -3.51 32.76 8.53
N VAL A 105 -4.76 33.20 8.71
CA VAL A 105 -5.12 34.30 9.62
C VAL A 105 -4.92 33.93 11.09
N SER A 106 -5.03 32.64 11.43
CA SER A 106 -4.85 32.14 12.79
C SER A 106 -3.37 31.92 13.16
N ARG A 107 -2.53 31.43 12.24
CA ARG A 107 -1.07 31.29 12.46
C ARG A 107 -0.38 32.65 12.70
N GLU A 108 -0.87 33.73 12.10
CA GLU A 108 -0.38 35.09 12.42
C GLU A 108 -0.76 35.56 13.84
N LYS A 109 -1.80 34.99 14.46
CA LYS A 109 -2.24 35.31 15.83
C LYS A 109 -1.76 34.33 16.90
N VAL A 110 -1.48 33.07 16.54
CA VAL A 110 -1.18 31.97 17.47
C VAL A 110 0.31 31.90 17.87
N GLN A 111 1.20 32.66 17.23
CA GLN A 111 2.59 32.83 17.70
C GLN A 111 2.70 33.48 19.11
N ARG A 112 1.58 33.82 19.77
CA ARG A 112 1.56 34.41 21.12
C ARG A 112 0.89 33.59 22.22
N LYS A 113 0.37 32.37 21.98
CA LYS A 113 -0.16 31.53 23.07
C LYS A 113 -0.17 30.06 22.68
N ALA A 114 0.93 29.37 22.95
CA ALA A 114 0.95 27.92 23.05
C ALA A 114 0.71 27.52 24.50
N THR A 115 -0.45 26.94 24.80
CA THR A 115 -0.64 25.90 25.84
C THR A 115 -2.11 25.46 25.84
N ASN A 116 -2.29 24.17 25.58
CA ASN A 116 -3.36 23.29 26.04
C ASN A 116 -4.83 23.60 25.66
N SER A 117 -5.35 22.84 24.70
CA SER A 117 -6.73 22.33 24.65
C SER A 117 -6.77 21.23 23.57
N ASP A 118 -6.67 19.95 23.92
CA ASP A 118 -7.79 19.04 24.22
C ASP A 118 -9.18 19.52 23.73
N GLY A 119 -9.81 18.69 22.89
CA GLY A 119 -11.20 18.84 22.44
C GLY A 119 -11.48 19.84 21.30
N THR A 120 -11.08 19.53 20.06
CA THR A 120 -11.73 20.13 18.87
C THR A 120 -12.48 19.05 18.11
N GLU A 121 -13.81 19.19 18.02
CA GLU A 121 -14.64 18.43 17.08
C GLU A 121 -13.95 18.33 15.71
N ASP A 122 -13.77 17.10 15.21
CA ASP A 122 -13.12 16.82 13.93
C ASP A 122 -13.88 17.48 12.76
N SER A 123 -13.54 18.72 12.46
CA SER A 123 -14.07 19.41 11.28
C SER A 123 -13.71 18.61 10.02
N LEU A 124 -14.62 18.49 9.07
CA LEU A 124 -14.40 17.75 7.82
C LEU A 124 -13.09 18.13 7.08
N PRO A 125 -12.68 19.42 7.00
CA PRO A 125 -11.37 19.79 6.49
C PRO A 125 -10.22 19.09 7.21
N ASN A 126 -10.23 19.07 8.54
CA ASN A 126 -9.19 18.42 9.35
C ASN A 126 -9.16 16.92 9.07
N LEU A 127 -10.32 16.26 9.01
CA LEU A 127 -10.37 14.82 8.67
C LEU A 127 -9.76 14.52 7.30
N ILE A 128 -10.02 15.37 6.28
CA ILE A 128 -9.42 15.22 4.95
C ILE A 128 -7.90 15.44 5.02
N LEU A 129 -7.44 16.49 5.70
CA LEU A 129 -6.02 16.78 5.88
C LEU A 129 -5.31 15.63 6.60
N THR A 130 -5.85 15.18 7.74
CA THR A 130 -5.34 14.02 8.48
C THR A 130 -5.29 12.78 7.61
N ALA A 131 -6.30 12.49 6.80
CA ALA A 131 -6.28 11.33 5.90
C ALA A 131 -5.18 11.41 4.84
N LEU A 132 -4.87 12.62 4.34
CA LEU A 132 -3.82 12.86 3.34
C LEU A 132 -2.42 12.79 3.95
N THR A 133 -2.21 13.40 5.14
CA THR A 133 -0.90 13.53 5.79
C THR A 133 -0.54 12.35 6.70
N SER A 134 -1.50 11.52 7.11
CA SER A 134 -1.24 10.31 7.91
C SER A 134 -0.20 9.40 7.25
N ARG A 135 0.62 8.70 8.03
CA ARG A 135 1.56 7.70 7.50
C ARG A 135 0.83 6.41 7.11
N TYR A 136 1.32 5.71 6.07
CA TYR A 136 0.90 4.32 5.86
C TYR A 136 1.46 3.44 6.98
N SER A 137 0.61 2.61 7.58
CA SER A 137 1.00 1.58 8.54
C SER A 137 0.94 0.19 7.89
N GLN A 138 1.38 -0.84 8.63
CA GLN A 138 1.07 -2.21 8.25
C GLN A 138 -0.45 -2.42 8.17
N PRO A 139 -0.93 -3.40 7.40
CA PRO A 139 -2.36 -3.64 7.30
C PRO A 139 -2.94 -4.12 8.64
N ASP A 140 -4.07 -3.53 9.02
CA ASP A 140 -4.81 -3.87 10.26
C ASP A 140 -6.00 -4.80 9.98
N TYR A 141 -6.44 -4.85 8.72
CA TYR A 141 -7.62 -5.60 8.31
C TYR A 141 -7.37 -6.42 7.06
N GLU A 142 -7.85 -7.67 7.06
CA GLU A 142 -8.03 -8.51 5.89
C GLU A 142 -9.43 -8.31 5.31
N ILE A 143 -9.52 -8.13 4.00
CA ILE A 143 -10.78 -7.95 3.26
C ILE A 143 -11.11 -9.22 2.49
N TYR A 144 -12.32 -9.72 2.66
CA TYR A 144 -12.82 -10.94 2.04
C TYR A 144 -13.88 -10.65 0.97
N THR A 145 -13.95 -11.53 -0.03
CA THR A 145 -15.08 -11.59 -0.96
C THR A 145 -15.96 -12.77 -0.59
N ILE A 146 -17.28 -12.62 -0.72
CA ILE A 146 -18.34 -13.51 -0.16
C ILE A 146 -18.11 -15.01 -0.40
N TYR A 147 -17.37 -15.40 -1.43
CA TYR A 147 -17.17 -16.81 -1.82
C TYR A 147 -15.73 -17.33 -1.68
N VAL A 148 -14.81 -16.57 -1.05
CA VAL A 148 -13.39 -16.93 -1.02
C VAL A 148 -12.90 -17.08 0.41
N LYS A 149 -12.30 -18.23 0.72
CA LYS A 149 -11.73 -18.58 2.04
C LYS A 149 -10.42 -17.87 2.38
N GLN A 150 -9.89 -17.07 1.45
CA GLN A 150 -8.63 -16.36 1.61
C GLN A 150 -8.85 -14.86 1.42
N PRO A 151 -8.09 -14.01 2.14
CA PRO A 151 -8.12 -12.58 1.98
C PRO A 151 -7.98 -12.18 0.52
N SER A 152 -8.87 -11.31 0.08
CA SER A 152 -8.81 -10.68 -1.24
C SER A 152 -7.85 -9.49 -1.25
N ALA A 153 -7.59 -8.89 -0.09
CA ALA A 153 -6.80 -7.69 0.15
C ALA A 153 -6.50 -7.51 1.63
N ASN A 154 -5.59 -6.58 1.92
CA ASN A 154 -5.44 -6.01 3.25
C ASN A 154 -5.66 -4.49 3.20
N ALA A 155 -6.00 -3.87 4.32
CA ALA A 155 -6.15 -2.43 4.48
C ALA A 155 -5.51 -1.93 5.78
N CYS A 156 -4.85 -0.78 5.72
CA CYS A 156 -4.24 -0.11 6.87
C CYS A 156 -5.06 1.10 7.34
N LYS A 157 -4.76 1.61 8.54
CA LYS A 157 -5.41 2.77 9.15
C LYS A 157 -5.57 3.98 8.21
N LYS A 158 -4.51 4.38 7.50
CA LYS A 158 -4.58 5.50 6.54
C LYS A 158 -5.64 5.28 5.46
N GLN A 159 -5.72 4.07 4.92
CA GLN A 159 -6.69 3.74 3.89
C GLN A 159 -8.13 3.74 4.42
N LEU A 160 -8.33 3.49 5.72
CA LEU A 160 -9.63 3.64 6.38
C LEU A 160 -9.97 5.12 6.57
N LEU A 161 -9.01 5.93 7.02
CA LEU A 161 -9.17 7.39 7.14
C LEU A 161 -9.53 8.03 5.79
N MET A 162 -8.85 7.64 4.70
CA MET A 162 -9.20 8.09 3.35
C MET A 162 -10.65 7.72 2.97
N GLY A 163 -11.06 6.48 3.24
CA GLY A 163 -12.44 6.04 2.99
C GLY A 163 -13.46 6.83 3.80
N GLN A 164 -13.18 7.03 5.09
CA GLN A 164 -14.03 7.81 6.00
C GLN A 164 -14.16 9.26 5.55
N ALA A 165 -13.03 9.92 5.22
CA ALA A 165 -13.00 11.29 4.73
C ALA A 165 -13.83 11.45 3.45
N ILE A 166 -13.72 10.50 2.51
CA ILE A 166 -14.47 10.53 1.24
C ILE A 166 -15.96 10.35 1.48
N VAL A 167 -16.37 9.37 2.29
CA VAL A 167 -17.80 9.13 2.57
C VAL A 167 -18.41 10.35 3.26
N ARG A 168 -17.74 10.93 4.26
CA ARG A 168 -18.20 12.14 4.94
C ARG A 168 -18.24 13.36 4.01
N ALA A 169 -17.26 13.51 3.13
CA ALA A 169 -17.24 14.60 2.15
C ALA A 169 -18.40 14.47 1.15
N MET A 170 -18.66 13.26 0.63
CA MET A 170 -19.79 12.99 -0.26
C MET A 170 -21.13 13.22 0.44
N ALA A 171 -21.30 12.71 1.67
CA ALA A 171 -22.52 12.92 2.45
C ALA A 171 -22.80 14.41 2.68
N SER A 172 -21.77 15.16 3.11
CA SER A 172 -21.86 16.60 3.33
C SER A 172 -22.21 17.36 2.05
N TYR A 173 -21.59 16.99 0.93
CA TYR A 173 -21.91 17.55 -0.38
C TYR A 173 -23.38 17.32 -0.74
N TYR A 174 -23.82 16.06 -0.82
CA TYR A 174 -25.16 15.72 -1.30
C TYR A 174 -26.26 16.26 -0.37
N LYS A 175 -26.02 16.28 0.94
CA LYS A 175 -26.91 16.90 1.92
C LYS A 175 -27.01 18.42 1.72
N SER A 176 -25.87 19.11 1.54
CA SER A 176 -25.84 20.57 1.38
C SER A 176 -26.40 21.06 0.05
N LYS A 177 -26.34 20.23 -1.01
CA LYS A 177 -26.83 20.59 -2.33
C LYS A 177 -28.34 20.48 -2.49
N ASN A 178 -28.95 19.47 -1.87
CA ASN A 178 -30.39 19.30 -1.90
C ASN A 178 -30.86 18.58 -0.63
N GLN A 179 -31.17 19.36 0.41
CA GLN A 179 -31.55 18.81 1.72
C GLN A 179 -32.87 18.02 1.65
N HIS A 180 -33.83 18.47 0.86
CA HIS A 180 -35.10 17.75 0.70
C HIS A 180 -34.87 16.37 0.05
N LYS A 181 -34.15 16.33 -1.08
CA LYS A 181 -33.81 15.06 -1.74
C LYS A 181 -32.99 14.15 -0.82
N TRP A 182 -32.04 14.71 -0.06
CA TRP A 182 -31.29 13.96 0.93
C TRP A 182 -32.19 13.29 1.99
N GLN A 183 -33.17 14.01 2.53
CA GLN A 183 -34.09 13.48 3.55
C GLN A 183 -34.94 12.32 3.02
N VAL A 184 -35.38 12.41 1.76
CA VAL A 184 -36.14 11.33 1.09
C VAL A 184 -35.30 10.06 0.88
N PHE A 185 -34.02 10.19 0.54
CA PHE A 185 -33.19 9.02 0.21
C PHE A 185 -32.54 8.37 1.42
N PHE A 186 -32.14 9.14 2.43
CA PHE A 186 -31.32 8.66 3.54
C PHE A 186 -31.87 9.04 4.92
N SER A 187 -32.52 10.19 5.06
CA SER A 187 -32.89 10.82 6.35
C SER A 187 -31.69 11.22 7.23
N GLU A 188 -30.82 10.26 7.56
CA GLU A 188 -29.62 10.41 8.39
C GLU A 188 -28.31 10.14 7.62
N GLU A 189 -27.18 10.60 8.16
CA GLU A 189 -25.86 10.39 7.55
C GLU A 189 -25.42 8.92 7.54
N ILE A 190 -25.76 8.17 8.58
CA ILE A 190 -25.43 6.74 8.66
C ILE A 190 -26.10 5.94 7.53
N ASN A 191 -27.30 6.36 7.11
CA ASN A 191 -28.05 5.69 6.05
C ASN A 191 -27.42 5.90 4.66
N PHE A 192 -26.64 6.97 4.46
CA PHE A 192 -25.81 7.11 3.26
C PHE A 192 -24.69 6.07 3.22
N LEU A 193 -24.04 5.78 4.35
CA LEU A 193 -23.06 4.70 4.44
C LEU A 193 -23.69 3.32 4.22
N VAL A 194 -24.90 3.10 4.76
CA VAL A 194 -25.70 1.90 4.49
C VAL A 194 -25.99 1.77 3.00
N ALA A 195 -26.45 2.84 2.35
CA ALA A 195 -26.71 2.88 0.90
C ALA A 195 -25.47 2.51 0.08
N LEU A 196 -24.31 3.09 0.38
CA LEU A 196 -23.06 2.75 -0.32
C LEU A 196 -22.68 1.28 -0.14
N THR A 197 -22.95 0.71 1.04
CA THR A 197 -22.70 -0.71 1.31
C THR A 197 -23.68 -1.60 0.56
N GLU A 198 -24.96 -1.24 0.52
CA GLU A 198 -26.00 -1.94 -0.27
C GLU A 198 -25.67 -1.91 -1.77
N ILE A 199 -25.30 -0.75 -2.31
CA ILE A 199 -24.87 -0.56 -3.71
C ILE A 199 -23.65 -1.45 -4.03
N GLN A 200 -22.69 -1.56 -3.10
CA GLN A 200 -21.56 -2.47 -3.29
C GLN A 200 -21.98 -3.95 -3.35
N ASN A 201 -23.17 -4.29 -2.84
CA ASN A 201 -23.71 -5.64 -2.75
C ASN A 201 -24.78 -5.94 -3.81
N TRP A 202 -24.99 -5.02 -4.75
CA TRP A 202 -26.14 -5.10 -5.66
C TRP A 202 -26.16 -6.34 -6.56
N ASN A 203 -24.99 -6.91 -6.82
CA ASN A 203 -24.81 -8.11 -7.65
C ASN A 203 -24.67 -9.40 -6.81
N THR A 204 -25.06 -9.37 -5.53
CA THR A 204 -25.01 -10.54 -4.65
C THR A 204 -26.38 -11.22 -4.58
N SER A 205 -26.40 -12.55 -4.44
CA SER A 205 -27.61 -13.38 -4.40
C SER A 205 -28.45 -13.23 -3.12
N SER A 206 -28.36 -12.09 -2.43
CA SER A 206 -29.17 -11.78 -1.26
C SER A 206 -30.62 -11.53 -1.68
N LYS A 207 -31.58 -12.14 -0.98
CA LYS A 207 -33.01 -12.06 -1.32
C LYS A 207 -33.63 -10.66 -1.15
N PHE A 208 -33.01 -9.78 -0.35
CA PHE A 208 -33.56 -8.45 0.00
C PHE A 208 -33.11 -7.31 -0.93
N VAL A 209 -32.14 -7.58 -1.81
CA VAL A 209 -31.55 -6.58 -2.71
C VAL A 209 -32.32 -6.41 -4.04
N PRO A 210 -32.93 -7.46 -4.64
CA PRO A 210 -33.61 -7.35 -5.93
C PRO A 210 -34.90 -6.51 -5.94
N GLU A 211 -35.68 -6.49 -4.86
CA GLU A 211 -36.95 -5.75 -4.83
C GLU A 211 -36.72 -4.23 -4.77
N LYS A 212 -35.89 -3.75 -3.83
CA LYS A 212 -35.46 -2.34 -3.78
C LYS A 212 -34.79 -1.89 -5.07
N ARG A 213 -33.99 -2.78 -5.68
CA ARG A 213 -33.38 -2.54 -7.00
C ARG A 213 -34.43 -2.23 -8.05
N LYS A 214 -35.43 -3.10 -8.15
CA LYS A 214 -36.46 -3.06 -9.18
C LYS A 214 -37.28 -1.78 -9.06
N MET A 215 -37.71 -1.43 -7.84
CA MET A 215 -38.45 -0.18 -7.59
C MET A 215 -37.63 1.06 -7.99
N LEU A 216 -36.33 1.09 -7.68
CA LEU A 216 -35.46 2.17 -8.13
C LEU A 216 -35.25 2.17 -9.65
N GLU A 217 -35.10 1.00 -10.26
CA GLU A 217 -34.92 0.88 -11.71
C GLU A 217 -36.16 1.35 -12.50
N GLU A 218 -37.36 1.02 -12.04
CA GLU A 218 -38.65 1.46 -12.61
C GLU A 218 -38.82 2.97 -12.52
N GLU A 219 -38.48 3.57 -11.37
CA GLU A 219 -38.51 5.03 -11.24
C GLU A 219 -37.54 5.71 -12.21
N LEU A 220 -36.32 5.19 -12.32
CA LEU A 220 -35.27 5.74 -13.17
C LEU A 220 -35.55 5.57 -14.67
N GLU A 221 -36.54 4.76 -15.05
CA GLU A 221 -37.06 4.72 -16.42
C GLU A 221 -37.93 5.93 -16.74
N SER A 222 -38.60 6.49 -15.73
CA SER A 222 -39.55 7.59 -15.88
C SER A 222 -38.93 8.96 -15.56
N TYR A 223 -37.98 9.00 -14.61
CA TYR A 223 -37.49 10.25 -14.03
C TYR A 223 -35.97 10.27 -13.84
N ALA A 224 -35.34 11.36 -14.29
CA ALA A 224 -33.92 11.62 -14.04
C ALA A 224 -33.71 12.20 -12.63
N LEU A 225 -33.01 11.49 -11.76
CA LEU A 225 -32.73 11.93 -10.39
C LEU A 225 -31.39 12.66 -10.22
N VAL A 226 -30.55 12.65 -11.26
CA VAL A 226 -29.27 13.35 -11.35
C VAL A 226 -29.33 14.31 -12.54
N PRO A 227 -28.90 15.59 -12.43
CA PRO A 227 -28.10 16.21 -11.35
C PRO A 227 -28.74 16.26 -9.96
N TRP A 228 -27.95 16.11 -8.90
CA TRP A 228 -28.48 15.99 -7.54
C TRP A 228 -29.18 17.27 -7.06
N LYS A 229 -28.68 18.43 -7.52
CA LYS A 229 -29.23 19.76 -7.25
C LYS A 229 -30.70 19.93 -7.67
N ASP A 230 -31.17 19.17 -8.64
CA ASP A 230 -32.53 19.33 -9.18
C ASP A 230 -33.55 18.71 -8.21
N PRO A 231 -34.78 19.23 -8.08
CA PRO A 231 -35.79 18.66 -7.20
C PRO A 231 -36.24 17.26 -7.66
N ILE A 232 -36.86 16.50 -6.76
CA ILE A 232 -37.54 15.25 -7.13
C ILE A 232 -38.78 15.61 -7.96
N PRO A 233 -39.02 14.98 -9.12
CA PRO A 233 -40.21 15.24 -9.94
C PRO A 233 -41.50 15.06 -9.15
N GLY A 234 -42.50 15.90 -9.45
CA GLY A 234 -43.74 15.98 -8.67
C GLY A 234 -44.57 14.69 -8.64
N GLU A 235 -44.41 13.87 -9.67
CA GLU A 235 -45.13 12.60 -9.92
C GLU A 235 -44.32 11.38 -9.45
N SER A 236 -43.11 11.60 -8.92
CA SER A 236 -42.25 10.56 -8.38
C SER A 236 -42.89 9.88 -7.18
N VAL A 237 -42.88 8.55 -7.14
CA VAL A 237 -43.36 7.78 -5.97
C VAL A 237 -42.55 8.10 -4.70
N TYR A 238 -41.33 8.60 -4.85
CA TYR A 238 -40.46 8.99 -3.74
C TYR A 238 -40.80 10.34 -3.13
N LYS A 239 -41.60 11.17 -3.80
CA LYS A 239 -42.05 12.44 -3.22
C LYS A 239 -43.07 12.21 -2.09
N THR A 240 -43.81 11.12 -2.13
CA THR A 240 -44.88 10.78 -1.19
C THR A 240 -44.51 9.66 -0.22
N SER A 241 -43.27 9.16 -0.26
CA SER A 241 -42.80 8.10 0.63
C SER A 241 -42.39 8.65 1.99
N ASP A 242 -42.96 8.10 3.06
CA ASP A 242 -42.59 8.41 4.45
C ASP A 242 -41.32 7.66 4.89
N GLU A 243 -40.95 6.57 4.20
CA GLU A 243 -39.74 5.80 4.50
C GLU A 243 -38.58 6.13 3.54
N PRO A 244 -37.34 6.23 4.04
CA PRO A 244 -36.18 6.42 3.20
C PRO A 244 -35.90 5.18 2.37
N ILE A 245 -35.61 5.40 1.08
CA ILE A 245 -35.28 4.35 0.10
C ILE A 245 -34.11 3.49 0.60
N PHE A 246 -33.09 4.17 1.14
CA PHE A 246 -31.99 3.56 1.86
C PHE A 246 -32.19 3.81 3.36
N GLY A 247 -32.83 2.86 4.04
CA GLY A 247 -33.17 2.89 5.46
C GLY A 247 -32.47 1.79 6.26
N PRO A 248 -32.64 1.73 7.60
CA PRO A 248 -31.66 1.17 8.53
C PRO A 248 -31.61 -0.36 8.49
N THR A 249 -31.02 -0.91 7.42
CA THR A 249 -30.69 -2.33 7.33
C THR A 249 -29.43 -2.58 8.17
N PRO A 250 -29.43 -3.59 9.06
CA PRO A 250 -28.22 -3.92 9.82
C PRO A 250 -27.08 -4.34 8.87
N LEU A 251 -25.94 -3.64 9.00
CA LEU A 251 -24.73 -3.88 8.22
C LEU A 251 -24.06 -5.19 8.67
N ASN A 252 -24.17 -6.26 7.88
CA ASN A 252 -23.50 -7.52 8.18
C ASN A 252 -22.04 -7.51 7.66
N LEU A 253 -21.16 -6.78 8.36
CA LEU A 253 -19.76 -6.54 7.96
C LEU A 253 -18.80 -7.70 8.25
N HIS A 254 -19.15 -8.61 9.18
CA HIS A 254 -18.27 -9.66 9.67
C HIS A 254 -17.77 -10.65 8.60
N LEU A 255 -18.47 -10.76 7.48
CA LEU A 255 -18.08 -11.64 6.36
C LEU A 255 -17.08 -11.00 5.39
N ARG A 256 -16.78 -9.70 5.52
CA ARG A 256 -16.03 -8.93 4.51
C ARG A 256 -14.79 -8.24 5.02
N ALA A 257 -14.71 -7.89 6.28
CA ALA A 257 -13.50 -7.35 6.89
C ALA A 257 -13.25 -8.06 8.22
N GLN A 258 -12.02 -8.49 8.44
CA GLN A 258 -11.59 -9.09 9.70
C GLN A 258 -10.33 -8.37 10.16
N ARG A 259 -10.27 -8.03 11.45
CA ARG A 259 -9.06 -7.47 12.04
C ARG A 259 -7.98 -8.57 12.04
N ILE A 260 -6.77 -8.21 11.64
CA ILE A 260 -5.61 -9.09 11.74
C ILE A 260 -5.27 -9.14 13.24
N ASN A 261 -5.44 -10.32 13.86
CA ASN A 261 -5.11 -10.49 15.28
C ASN A 261 -3.58 -10.43 15.42
N GLY A 262 -3.09 -9.59 16.32
CA GLY A 262 -1.66 -9.54 16.64
C GLY A 262 -1.22 -10.79 17.41
N PRO A 263 0.11 -11.01 17.58
CA PRO A 263 0.63 -12.10 18.41
C PRO A 263 0.01 -12.13 19.82
N SER A 264 -0.27 -10.94 20.38
CA SER A 264 -0.82 -10.75 21.74
C SER A 264 -2.25 -11.28 21.94
N ASP A 265 -3.09 -11.33 20.90
CA ASP A 265 -4.51 -11.72 21.05
C ASP A 265 -4.71 -13.25 21.07
N SER A 266 -3.64 -14.00 20.78
CA SER A 266 -3.67 -15.47 20.72
C SER A 266 -3.59 -16.13 22.11
N GLU A 267 -3.08 -15.41 23.11
CA GLU A 267 -2.98 -15.90 24.49
C GLU A 267 -4.28 -15.71 25.28
N GLU A 268 -5.00 -14.60 25.08
CA GLU A 268 -6.26 -14.33 25.81
C GLU A 268 -7.42 -15.25 25.39
N ARG A 269 -7.45 -15.75 24.15
CA ARG A 269 -8.51 -16.68 23.70
C ARG A 269 -8.39 -18.07 24.32
N ASN A 270 -7.25 -18.43 24.90
CA ASN A 270 -7.07 -19.72 25.56
C ASN A 270 -7.56 -19.72 27.01
N LEU A 271 -7.97 -18.57 27.57
CA LEU A 271 -8.42 -18.46 28.97
C LEU A 271 -9.92 -18.24 29.15
N VAL A 272 -10.67 -17.93 28.08
CA VAL A 272 -12.14 -17.73 28.16
C VAL A 272 -12.88 -18.70 27.25
N SER A 273 -12.65 -20.00 27.44
CA SER A 273 -13.53 -21.07 26.92
C SER A 273 -14.28 -21.72 28.08
N GLY A 274 -15.03 -20.90 28.82
CA GLY A 274 -15.98 -21.35 29.83
C GLY A 274 -17.33 -20.71 29.57
N ASN A 275 -18.25 -21.50 29.01
CA ASN A 275 -19.70 -21.26 28.95
C ASN A 275 -20.23 -20.23 27.93
N LEU A 276 -20.58 -20.72 26.73
CA LEU A 276 -21.60 -20.11 25.86
C LEU A 276 -22.60 -21.21 25.41
N PRO A 277 -23.90 -20.89 25.23
CA PRO A 277 -24.97 -21.88 25.07
C PRO A 277 -24.89 -22.64 23.75
N LYS A 278 -25.33 -23.90 23.77
CA LYS A 278 -25.37 -24.85 22.65
C LYS A 278 -26.06 -24.25 21.41
N ARG A 279 -25.26 -23.89 20.39
CA ARG A 279 -25.72 -23.44 19.07
C ARG A 279 -26.20 -24.63 18.23
N ARG A 280 -27.32 -24.47 17.51
CA ARG A 280 -28.00 -25.48 16.68
C ARG A 280 -27.04 -26.21 15.72
N LYS A 281 -27.13 -27.54 15.69
CA LYS A 281 -26.46 -28.44 14.73
C LYS A 281 -26.88 -28.06 13.30
N GLY A 282 -25.93 -27.58 12.49
CA GLY A 282 -26.18 -27.30 11.07
C GLY A 282 -25.17 -26.36 10.40
N SER A 283 -24.45 -25.51 11.13
CA SER A 283 -23.40 -24.69 10.55
C SER A 283 -22.06 -25.43 10.55
N ALA A 284 -21.47 -25.59 9.36
CA ALA A 284 -20.10 -26.05 9.21
C ALA A 284 -19.18 -25.19 10.09
N LYS A 285 -18.44 -25.84 11.01
CA LYS A 285 -17.39 -25.17 11.79
C LYS A 285 -16.47 -24.41 10.83
N PRO A 286 -16.18 -23.11 11.04
CA PRO A 286 -15.05 -22.49 10.37
C PRO A 286 -13.81 -23.29 10.80
N LYS A 287 -13.17 -23.98 9.85
CA LYS A 287 -11.87 -24.63 10.14
C LYS A 287 -10.89 -23.53 10.58
N PRO A 288 -10.02 -23.80 11.57
CA PRO A 288 -9.06 -22.81 12.04
C PRO A 288 -8.16 -22.34 10.89
N TYR A 289 -7.83 -21.05 10.93
CA TYR A 289 -6.92 -20.36 10.03
C TYR A 289 -5.61 -21.14 9.95
N VAL A 290 -5.38 -21.83 8.83
CA VAL A 290 -4.07 -22.41 8.54
C VAL A 290 -3.20 -21.23 8.13
N GLN A 291 -2.36 -20.75 9.04
CA GLN A 291 -1.27 -19.86 8.65
C GLN A 291 -0.55 -20.50 7.45
N PRO A 292 -0.34 -19.78 6.34
CA PRO A 292 0.42 -20.36 5.24
C PRO A 292 1.77 -20.79 5.79
N LYS A 293 2.10 -22.09 5.65
CA LYS A 293 3.36 -22.71 6.13
C LYS A 293 4.63 -21.93 5.74
N ASN A 294 4.53 -21.03 4.77
CA ASN A 294 5.60 -20.17 4.29
C ASN A 294 5.96 -19.02 5.26
N LYS A 295 5.04 -18.61 6.16
CA LYS A 295 5.33 -17.59 7.19
C LYS A 295 6.27 -18.14 8.27
N PHE A 296 6.15 -19.44 8.56
CA PHE A 296 7.01 -20.17 9.49
C PHE A 296 8.49 -20.20 9.06
N LEU A 297 8.77 -20.26 7.76
CA LEU A 297 10.14 -20.20 7.21
C LEU A 297 10.85 -18.87 7.52
N PHE A 298 10.11 -17.77 7.34
CA PHE A 298 10.58 -16.42 7.64
C PHE A 298 10.78 -16.22 9.15
N GLU A 299 9.90 -16.79 9.97
CA GLU A 299 9.91 -16.61 11.43
C GLU A 299 10.88 -17.56 12.16
N SER A 300 11.18 -18.76 11.62
CA SER A 300 11.96 -19.78 12.34
C SER A 300 13.47 -19.74 12.08
N LYS A 301 13.92 -19.44 10.85
CA LYS A 301 15.36 -19.42 10.47
C LYS A 301 15.66 -18.32 9.42
N PRO A 302 15.50 -17.03 9.76
CA PRO A 302 15.62 -15.93 8.80
C PRO A 302 16.99 -15.85 8.13
N GLU A 303 18.07 -16.18 8.82
CA GLU A 303 19.43 -16.08 8.27
C GLU A 303 19.68 -17.00 7.07
N LYS A 304 19.08 -18.21 7.08
CA LYS A 304 19.19 -19.17 5.97
C LYS A 304 18.47 -18.66 4.72
N LEU A 305 17.35 -17.96 4.91
CA LEU A 305 16.60 -17.35 3.82
C LEU A 305 17.40 -16.22 3.16
N TRP A 306 18.07 -15.38 3.96
CA TRP A 306 18.96 -14.34 3.44
C TRP A 306 20.16 -14.91 2.70
N ALA A 307 20.79 -15.96 3.24
CA ALA A 307 21.85 -16.67 2.54
C ALA A 307 21.36 -17.23 1.20
N PHE A 308 20.15 -17.79 1.15
CA PHE A 308 19.55 -18.29 -0.09
C PHE A 308 19.31 -17.17 -1.11
N ILE A 309 18.68 -16.07 -0.70
CA ILE A 309 18.42 -14.92 -1.59
C ILE A 309 19.75 -14.30 -2.09
N SER A 310 20.83 -14.35 -1.30
CA SER A 310 22.14 -13.82 -1.70
C SER A 310 22.71 -14.51 -2.95
N MET A 311 22.25 -15.73 -3.25
CA MET A 311 22.69 -16.48 -4.42
C MET A 311 22.20 -15.87 -5.74
N ILE A 312 21.14 -15.04 -5.71
CA ILE A 312 20.70 -14.30 -6.90
C ILE A 312 21.87 -13.54 -7.53
N GLN A 313 22.77 -12.97 -6.72
CA GLN A 313 23.96 -12.28 -7.24
C GLN A 313 24.89 -13.20 -8.05
N LEU A 314 25.03 -14.46 -7.63
CA LEU A 314 25.87 -15.46 -8.30
C LEU A 314 25.19 -16.07 -9.53
N ASP A 315 23.86 -16.12 -9.52
CA ASP A 315 23.07 -16.81 -10.54
C ASP A 315 22.42 -15.87 -11.55
N TYR A 316 22.54 -14.57 -11.33
CA TYR A 316 21.86 -13.53 -12.08
C TYR A 316 22.06 -13.71 -13.59
N ASP A 317 23.29 -13.94 -14.04
CA ASP A 317 23.64 -14.02 -15.46
C ASP A 317 23.40 -15.41 -16.09
N LYS A 318 23.06 -16.45 -15.31
CA LYS A 318 22.99 -17.84 -15.80
C LYS A 318 22.05 -18.03 -16.98
N TRP A 319 20.88 -17.37 -16.94
CA TRP A 319 19.81 -17.59 -17.93
C TRP A 319 19.34 -16.30 -18.62
N ILE A 320 19.87 -15.15 -18.23
CA ILE A 320 19.55 -13.87 -18.83
C ILE A 320 20.07 -13.84 -20.27
N ARG A 321 19.19 -13.52 -21.21
CA ARG A 321 19.56 -13.30 -22.61
C ARG A 321 19.93 -11.82 -22.79
N GLY A 322 21.19 -11.53 -23.12
CA GLY A 322 21.67 -10.16 -23.34
C GLY A 322 23.12 -9.96 -22.87
N ARG A 323 23.66 -8.74 -23.02
CA ARG A 323 24.95 -8.38 -22.40
C ARG A 323 24.73 -8.17 -20.92
N ALA A 324 25.42 -8.93 -20.08
CA ALA A 324 25.46 -8.68 -18.64
C ALA A 324 25.91 -7.23 -18.40
N LYS A 325 25.02 -6.41 -17.81
CA LYS A 325 25.37 -5.05 -17.42
C LYS A 325 26.00 -5.09 -16.03
N GLN A 326 27.15 -4.46 -15.89
CA GLN A 326 27.72 -4.24 -14.56
C GLN A 326 26.90 -3.17 -13.83
N PRO A 327 26.76 -3.27 -12.50
CA PRO A 327 26.12 -2.23 -11.70
C PRO A 327 26.84 -0.90 -11.88
N ASN A 328 26.14 0.13 -12.36
CA ASN A 328 26.67 1.49 -12.36
C ASN A 328 26.54 2.08 -10.95
N ILE A 329 27.52 1.80 -10.08
CA ILE A 329 27.53 2.20 -8.66
C ILE A 329 28.65 3.20 -8.32
N ALA A 330 29.49 3.55 -9.29
CA ALA A 330 30.73 4.30 -9.06
C ALA A 330 30.46 5.71 -8.50
N SER A 331 29.47 6.42 -9.03
CA SER A 331 29.08 7.75 -8.55
C SER A 331 28.56 7.70 -7.11
N THR A 332 27.66 6.75 -6.82
CA THR A 332 27.10 6.54 -5.48
C THR A 332 28.19 6.19 -4.46
N ILE A 333 29.12 5.30 -4.81
CA ILE A 333 30.26 4.97 -3.95
C ILE A 333 31.13 6.20 -3.71
N THR A 334 31.46 6.97 -4.74
CA THR A 334 32.27 8.19 -4.60
C THR A 334 31.62 9.19 -3.64
N ALA A 335 30.30 9.38 -3.75
CA ALA A 335 29.53 10.24 -2.86
C ALA A 335 29.51 9.71 -1.41
N LEU A 336 29.32 8.40 -1.22
CA LEU A 336 29.34 7.75 0.09
C LEU A 336 30.72 7.89 0.75
N THR A 337 31.81 7.59 0.03
CA THR A 337 33.18 7.73 0.54
C THR A 337 33.46 9.19 0.93
N SER A 338 33.04 10.15 0.10
CA SER A 338 33.19 11.59 0.42
C SER A 338 32.40 12.00 1.66
N TRP A 339 31.22 11.42 1.87
CA TRP A 339 30.45 11.63 3.09
C TRP A 339 31.13 10.98 4.31
N ILE A 340 31.61 9.74 4.21
CA ILE A 340 32.33 9.05 5.28
C ILE A 340 33.58 9.82 5.70
N THR A 341 34.40 10.28 4.74
CA THR A 341 35.61 11.08 5.05
C THR A 341 35.26 12.33 5.84
N ARG A 342 34.16 13.02 5.50
CA ARG A 342 33.70 14.20 6.25
C ARG A 342 33.30 13.84 7.69
N GLN A 343 32.59 12.73 7.87
CA GLN A 343 32.15 12.27 9.19
C GLN A 343 33.30 11.78 10.08
N ILE A 344 34.36 11.23 9.49
CA ILE A 344 35.57 10.85 10.26
C ILE A 344 36.33 12.10 10.73
N LEU A 345 36.39 13.14 9.90
CA LEU A 345 37.12 14.39 10.21
C LEU A 345 36.37 15.28 11.20
N ASN A 346 35.04 15.35 11.09
CA ASN A 346 34.20 16.15 11.96
C ASN A 346 32.92 15.35 12.28
N PRO A 347 32.98 14.43 13.25
CA PRO A 347 31.87 13.57 13.57
C PRO A 347 30.72 14.38 14.17
N ASP A 348 29.53 14.20 13.62
CA ASP A 348 28.33 14.55 14.35
C ASP A 348 28.16 13.59 15.54
N SER A 349 27.69 14.12 16.66
CA SER A 349 27.28 13.41 17.88
C SER A 349 26.49 12.11 17.63
N GLN A 350 25.73 12.05 16.54
CA GLN A 350 24.91 10.89 16.18
C GLN A 350 25.67 9.78 15.45
N ILE A 351 26.77 10.10 14.77
CA ILE A 351 27.59 9.15 14.00
C ILE A 351 28.75 8.63 14.82
N GLU A 352 29.08 9.31 15.93
CA GLU A 352 30.14 8.94 16.86
C GLU A 352 30.05 7.47 17.31
N VAL A 353 28.84 6.97 17.57
CA VAL A 353 28.56 5.59 18.00
C VAL A 353 28.90 4.53 16.92
N HIS A 354 28.99 4.94 15.66
CA HIS A 354 29.26 4.05 14.52
C HIS A 354 30.62 4.31 13.86
N LEU A 355 31.43 5.23 14.39
CA LEU A 355 32.72 5.59 13.80
C LEU A 355 33.66 4.39 13.63
N GLU A 356 33.66 3.45 14.58
CA GLU A 356 34.52 2.27 14.49
C GLU A 356 34.17 1.36 13.30
N VAL A 357 32.89 1.30 12.91
CA VAL A 357 32.47 0.59 11.68
C VAL A 357 32.92 1.37 10.44
N LEU A 358 32.82 2.70 10.48
CA LEU A 358 33.15 3.55 9.33
C LEU A 358 34.66 3.69 9.07
N LYS A 359 35.50 3.45 10.09
CA LYS A 359 36.97 3.46 9.98
C LYS A 359 37.56 2.16 9.45
N GLN A 360 36.76 1.11 9.25
CA GLN A 360 37.26 -0.18 8.77
C GLN A 360 37.88 -0.05 7.37
N ASP A 361 39.05 -0.65 7.15
CA ASP A 361 39.80 -0.55 5.89
C ASP A 361 39.02 -1.05 4.67
N ASN A 362 38.12 -2.01 4.88
CA ASN A 362 37.29 -2.64 3.84
C ASN A 362 35.91 -1.98 3.66
N ILE A 363 35.60 -0.88 4.36
CA ILE A 363 34.27 -0.24 4.33
C ILE A 363 33.78 0.07 2.92
N THR A 364 34.69 0.52 2.04
CA THR A 364 34.36 0.85 0.65
C THR A 364 34.02 -0.40 -0.17
N GLU A 365 34.73 -1.50 0.05
CA GLU A 365 34.44 -2.78 -0.63
C GLU A 365 33.15 -3.42 -0.09
N ASP A 366 32.90 -3.30 1.21
CA ASP A 366 31.65 -3.77 1.81
C ASP A 366 30.44 -2.98 1.29
N LEU A 367 30.57 -1.65 1.14
CA LEU A 367 29.53 -0.82 0.51
C LEU A 367 29.30 -1.18 -0.95
N LYS A 368 30.36 -1.43 -1.72
CA LYS A 368 30.24 -1.95 -3.09
C LYS A 368 29.50 -3.28 -3.12
N SER A 369 29.80 -4.18 -2.18
CA SER A 369 29.14 -5.48 -2.05
C SER A 369 27.63 -5.33 -1.79
N ILE A 370 27.22 -4.43 -0.87
CA ILE A 370 25.80 -4.16 -0.61
C ILE A 370 25.11 -3.55 -1.83
N LEU A 371 25.72 -2.56 -2.48
CA LEU A 371 25.13 -1.92 -3.67
C LEU A 371 25.01 -2.90 -4.84
N TRP A 372 25.97 -3.81 -5.02
CA TRP A 372 25.87 -4.87 -6.01
C TRP A 372 24.76 -5.86 -5.65
N MET A 373 24.67 -6.29 -4.39
CA MET A 373 23.58 -7.14 -3.92
C MET A 373 22.21 -6.51 -4.19
N LEU A 374 22.06 -5.23 -3.84
CA LEU A 374 20.86 -4.43 -4.12
C LEU A 374 20.53 -4.42 -5.61
N TRP A 375 21.52 -4.15 -6.45
CA TRP A 375 21.35 -4.11 -7.91
C TRP A 375 20.90 -5.46 -8.47
N SER A 376 21.57 -6.56 -8.08
CA SER A 376 21.28 -7.90 -8.62
C SER A 376 19.91 -8.42 -8.21
N ILE A 377 19.54 -8.25 -6.94
CA ILE A 377 18.21 -8.66 -6.46
C ILE A 377 17.13 -7.82 -7.15
N ASN A 378 17.37 -6.52 -7.29
CA ASN A 378 16.42 -5.64 -7.95
C ASN A 378 16.27 -5.94 -9.45
N ALA A 379 17.36 -6.26 -10.14
CA ALA A 379 17.30 -6.64 -11.54
C ALA A 379 16.47 -7.92 -11.74
N GLY A 380 16.66 -8.93 -10.87
CA GLY A 380 15.82 -10.13 -10.86
C GLY A 380 14.35 -9.83 -10.57
N LEU A 381 14.07 -8.87 -9.66
CA LEU A 381 12.71 -8.41 -9.39
C LEU A 381 12.09 -7.73 -10.63
N ILE A 382 12.79 -6.78 -11.25
CA ILE A 382 12.36 -6.06 -12.46
C ILE A 382 12.04 -7.04 -13.59
N GLU A 383 12.90 -8.03 -13.84
CA GLU A 383 12.64 -9.07 -14.84
C GLU A 383 11.38 -9.88 -14.49
N SER A 384 11.24 -10.24 -13.21
CA SER A 384 10.06 -10.97 -12.73
C SER A 384 8.77 -10.17 -12.83
N LEU A 385 8.84 -8.84 -12.96
CA LEU A 385 7.73 -7.92 -13.20
C LEU A 385 7.45 -7.70 -14.70
N GLY A 386 8.15 -8.41 -15.59
CA GLY A 386 7.88 -8.41 -17.03
C GLY A 386 8.72 -7.43 -17.85
N GLU A 387 9.69 -6.74 -17.23
CA GLU A 387 10.57 -5.82 -17.95
C GLU A 387 11.88 -6.47 -18.38
N ASP A 388 12.52 -5.88 -19.39
CA ASP A 388 13.82 -6.32 -19.88
C ASP A 388 14.94 -5.66 -19.05
N VAL A 389 15.96 -6.44 -18.68
CA VAL A 389 17.07 -6.01 -17.79
C VAL A 389 18.05 -5.03 -18.46
N ASP A 390 17.86 -4.72 -19.73
CA ASP A 390 18.65 -3.76 -20.49
C ASP A 390 17.88 -2.49 -20.89
N GLY A 391 16.59 -2.41 -20.58
CA GLY A 391 15.71 -1.28 -20.92
C GLY A 391 15.96 0.01 -20.13
N GLU A 392 15.31 1.09 -20.57
CA GLU A 392 15.35 2.40 -19.90
C GLU A 392 14.75 2.34 -18.49
N ILE A 393 13.57 1.71 -18.36
CA ILE A 393 12.87 1.49 -17.09
C ILE A 393 13.78 0.78 -16.08
N HIS A 394 14.54 -0.23 -16.52
CA HIS A 394 15.49 -0.91 -15.65
C HIS A 394 16.52 0.05 -15.07
N ASN A 395 17.16 0.88 -15.91
CA ASN A 395 18.20 1.80 -15.44
C ASN A 395 17.62 2.89 -14.53
N GLU A 396 16.43 3.39 -14.84
CA GLU A 396 15.71 4.38 -14.03
C GLU A 396 15.42 3.83 -12.62
N GLU A 397 14.88 2.61 -12.52
CA GLU A 397 14.53 1.98 -11.24
C GLU A 397 15.77 1.62 -10.42
N GLN A 398 16.86 1.18 -11.07
CA GLN A 398 18.14 0.96 -10.39
C GLN A 398 18.74 2.27 -9.85
N GLY A 399 18.65 3.36 -10.61
CA GLY A 399 19.11 4.69 -10.17
C GLY A 399 18.38 5.18 -8.94
N LYS A 400 17.04 5.07 -8.93
CA LYS A 400 16.21 5.47 -7.78
C LYS A 400 16.56 4.70 -6.50
N LEU A 401 16.84 3.40 -6.59
CA LEU A 401 17.24 2.61 -5.43
C LEU A 401 18.60 3.03 -4.86
N GLN A 402 19.56 3.36 -5.72
CA GLN A 402 20.86 3.85 -5.27
C GLN A 402 20.75 5.21 -4.58
N GLU A 403 19.92 6.11 -5.10
CA GLU A 403 19.63 7.39 -4.46
C GLU A 403 18.98 7.19 -3.08
N VAL A 404 18.04 6.24 -2.97
CA VAL A 404 17.41 5.90 -1.68
C VAL A 404 18.41 5.28 -0.71
N PHE A 405 19.30 4.40 -1.18
CA PHE A 405 20.38 3.85 -0.37
C PHE A 405 21.26 4.98 0.19
N TYR A 406 21.68 5.92 -0.65
CA TYR A 406 22.46 7.08 -0.24
C TYR A 406 21.72 7.93 0.80
N ASP A 407 20.46 8.28 0.53
CA ASP A 407 19.64 9.08 1.45
C ASP A 407 19.51 8.38 2.82
N LEU A 408 19.26 7.06 2.83
CA LEU A 408 19.15 6.28 4.07
C LEU A 408 20.47 6.25 4.85
N PHE A 409 21.59 5.95 4.17
CA PHE A 409 22.88 5.83 4.82
C PHE A 409 23.34 7.18 5.41
N THR A 410 23.13 8.26 4.65
CA THR A 410 23.61 9.61 5.00
C THR A 410 22.64 10.43 5.84
N SER A 411 21.38 9.98 6.02
CA SER A 411 20.39 10.70 6.83
C SER A 411 20.80 10.87 8.29
N GLU A 412 20.43 12.02 8.86
CA GLU A 412 20.49 12.30 10.30
C GLU A 412 19.54 11.36 11.05
N HIS A 413 19.93 10.92 12.25
CA HIS A 413 19.01 10.20 13.13
C HIS A 413 17.92 11.18 13.60
N ASP A 414 16.66 10.84 13.34
CA ASP A 414 15.57 11.40 14.13
C ASP A 414 15.74 10.91 15.57
N ASN A 415 16.33 11.73 16.44
CA ASN A 415 16.27 11.59 17.90
C ASN A 415 14.83 11.84 18.35
N LEU A 416 13.92 10.90 18.08
CA LEU A 416 12.57 10.96 18.60
C LEU A 416 12.17 9.55 19.04
N VAL A 417 12.14 9.43 20.37
CA VAL A 417 11.23 8.67 21.24
C VAL A 417 10.81 7.33 20.67
N GLU A 418 11.04 6.25 21.44
CA GLU A 418 10.31 4.98 21.33
C GLU A 418 8.86 5.25 20.92
N LEU A 419 8.59 5.23 19.62
CA LEU A 419 7.27 5.48 19.11
C LEU A 419 6.54 4.21 19.48
N ASP A 420 5.77 4.26 20.57
CA ASP A 420 5.13 3.13 21.27
C ASP A 420 5.31 1.81 20.53
N SER A 421 6.12 0.93 21.13
CA SER A 421 6.41 -0.46 20.72
C SER A 421 5.15 -1.34 20.51
N HIS A 422 3.96 -0.74 20.55
CA HIS A 422 2.65 -1.33 20.32
C HIS A 422 1.96 -0.91 19.00
N THR A 423 2.60 -0.13 18.11
CA THR A 423 2.08 0.06 16.73
C THR A 423 3.08 -0.38 15.64
N PRO A 424 2.84 -1.50 14.93
CA PRO A 424 3.69 -1.95 13.85
C PRO A 424 3.54 -1.04 12.62
N ASN A 425 4.37 0.00 12.55
CA ASN A 425 4.38 1.00 11.48
C ASN A 425 5.19 0.54 10.23
N ALA A 426 4.98 1.20 9.09
CA ALA A 426 5.74 0.96 7.85
C ALA A 426 7.26 1.09 8.05
N LYS A 427 8.06 0.53 7.12
CA LYS A 427 9.53 0.49 7.25
C LYS A 427 10.12 1.88 7.53
N ASN A 428 10.84 1.98 8.64
CA ASN A 428 11.46 3.21 9.16
C ASN A 428 12.90 3.32 8.66
N SER A 429 13.31 4.52 8.21
CA SER A 429 14.68 4.82 7.79
C SER A 429 15.74 4.42 8.83
N ASN A 430 15.51 4.67 10.12
CA ASN A 430 16.48 4.36 11.18
C ASN A 430 16.71 2.85 11.32
N SER A 431 15.64 2.05 11.21
CA SER A 431 15.74 0.58 11.26
C SER A 431 16.51 0.02 10.06
N VAL A 432 16.32 0.62 8.88
CA VAL A 432 17.05 0.21 7.66
C VAL A 432 18.51 0.62 7.76
N LYS A 433 18.80 1.85 8.22
CA LYS A 433 20.17 2.33 8.48
C LYS A 433 20.88 1.43 9.48
N ALA A 434 20.25 1.08 10.60
CA ALA A 434 20.80 0.14 11.58
C ALA A 434 21.12 -1.23 10.95
N SER A 435 20.26 -1.73 10.05
CA SER A 435 20.51 -2.99 9.33
C SER A 435 21.71 -2.89 8.38
N ILE A 436 21.93 -1.73 7.74
CA ILE A 436 23.11 -1.49 6.91
C ILE A 436 24.37 -1.47 7.78
N ILE A 437 24.36 -0.73 8.90
CA ILE A 437 25.50 -0.66 9.82
C ILE A 437 25.82 -2.02 10.44
N GLU A 438 24.80 -2.79 10.85
CA GLU A 438 24.93 -4.18 11.34
C GLU A 438 25.66 -5.06 10.32
N ALA A 439 25.28 -4.99 9.04
CA ALA A 439 25.91 -5.78 7.99
C ALA A 439 27.38 -5.39 7.74
N LEU A 440 27.69 -4.08 7.80
CA LEU A 440 29.05 -3.56 7.63
C LEU A 440 29.96 -4.00 8.78
N GLY A 441 29.48 -3.89 10.03
CA GLY A 441 30.21 -4.26 11.25
C GLY A 441 30.28 -5.76 11.55
N CYS A 442 29.77 -6.63 10.67
CA CYS A 442 29.78 -8.07 10.91
C CYS A 442 31.17 -8.68 10.68
N HIS A 443 31.72 -9.31 11.73
CA HIS A 443 32.98 -10.08 11.69
C HIS A 443 32.77 -11.59 11.88
N ASP A 444 31.52 -12.05 11.87
CA ASP A 444 31.17 -13.46 12.05
C ASP A 444 31.52 -14.28 10.79
N ASN A 445 32.29 -15.35 11.00
CA ASN A 445 32.79 -16.26 9.97
C ASN A 445 31.87 -17.47 9.70
N THR A 446 30.68 -17.51 10.30
CA THR A 446 29.70 -18.59 10.07
C THR A 446 29.40 -18.75 8.58
N LEU A 447 29.39 -20.00 8.13
CA LEU A 447 29.17 -20.38 6.73
C LEU A 447 27.87 -21.19 6.55
N TYR A 448 27.08 -20.81 5.56
CA TYR A 448 25.88 -21.54 5.14
C TYR A 448 26.20 -22.48 3.97
N LYS A 449 25.80 -23.76 4.09
CA LYS A 449 25.98 -24.78 3.04
C LYS A 449 24.65 -25.13 2.37
N PHE A 450 24.69 -25.27 1.06
CA PHE A 450 23.55 -25.72 0.24
C PHE A 450 23.85 -27.11 -0.32
N GLN A 451 22.91 -28.06 -0.18
CA GLN A 451 23.11 -29.47 -0.57
C GLN A 451 23.59 -29.65 -2.02
N ASP A 452 23.14 -28.79 -2.93
CA ASP A 452 23.41 -28.90 -4.37
C ASP A 452 24.48 -27.91 -4.87
N ARG A 453 25.24 -27.24 -3.98
CA ARG A 453 26.22 -26.22 -4.38
C ARG A 453 27.56 -26.32 -3.65
N VAL A 454 28.62 -26.02 -4.39
CA VAL A 454 30.02 -25.99 -3.89
C VAL A 454 30.28 -24.75 -3.04
N HIS A 455 29.59 -23.64 -3.30
CA HIS A 455 29.84 -22.37 -2.62
C HIS A 455 29.18 -22.30 -1.25
N HIS A 456 29.99 -21.94 -0.25
CA HIS A 456 29.53 -21.56 1.08
C HIS A 456 29.22 -20.06 1.12
N ILE A 457 28.15 -19.66 1.81
CA ILE A 457 27.77 -18.26 1.96
C ILE A 457 28.12 -17.78 3.37
N PRO A 458 29.02 -16.78 3.52
CA PRO A 458 29.31 -16.20 4.83
C PRO A 458 28.11 -15.45 5.43
N LYS A 459 28.00 -15.44 6.76
CA LYS A 459 26.96 -14.68 7.46
C LYS A 459 27.00 -13.19 7.16
N LYS A 460 28.18 -12.59 7.03
CA LYS A 460 28.32 -11.20 6.58
C LYS A 460 27.58 -10.97 5.25
N LYS A 461 27.70 -11.89 4.29
CA LYS A 461 26.98 -11.80 3.01
C LYS A 461 25.47 -11.94 3.19
N ALA A 462 25.00 -12.82 4.07
CA ALA A 462 23.57 -12.92 4.40
C ALA A 462 23.03 -11.62 5.03
N LEU A 463 23.77 -10.99 5.94
CA LEU A 463 23.39 -9.70 6.53
C LEU A 463 23.41 -8.56 5.50
N MET A 464 24.39 -8.54 4.57
CA MET A 464 24.39 -7.60 3.45
C MET A 464 23.16 -7.79 2.55
N THR A 465 22.75 -9.03 2.29
CA THR A 465 21.50 -9.34 1.58
C THR A 465 20.28 -8.84 2.32
N LYS A 466 20.19 -9.08 3.64
CA LYS A 466 19.12 -8.53 4.49
C LYS A 466 19.08 -7.01 4.35
N ALA A 467 20.20 -6.31 4.55
CA ALA A 467 20.29 -4.85 4.43
C ALA A 467 19.85 -4.34 3.05
N ALA A 468 20.30 -4.98 1.97
CA ALA A 468 19.88 -4.64 0.61
C ALA A 468 18.37 -4.82 0.41
N VAL A 469 17.79 -5.94 0.86
CA VAL A 469 16.34 -6.19 0.77
C VAL A 469 15.55 -5.20 1.62
N GLU A 470 16.06 -4.80 2.78
CA GLU A 470 15.43 -3.79 3.63
C GLU A 470 15.37 -2.41 2.96
N VAL A 471 16.41 -2.04 2.21
CA VAL A 471 16.42 -0.84 1.36
C VAL A 471 15.37 -0.97 0.24
N MET A 472 15.25 -2.14 -0.40
CA MET A 472 14.22 -2.39 -1.41
C MET A 472 12.81 -2.28 -0.81
N ILE A 473 12.56 -2.89 0.36
CA ILE A 473 11.28 -2.81 1.07
C ILE A 473 10.98 -1.34 1.38
N TYR A 474 11.94 -0.61 1.95
CA TYR A 474 11.77 0.82 2.24
C TYR A 474 11.41 1.62 0.99
N TYR A 475 12.11 1.41 -0.13
CA TYR A 475 11.78 2.06 -1.39
C TYR A 475 10.40 1.65 -1.89
N TYR A 476 10.16 0.39 -2.17
CA TYR A 476 8.96 -0.09 -2.85
C TYR A 476 7.70 0.11 -2.00
N GLN A 477 7.78 -0.14 -0.69
CA GLN A 477 6.68 0.07 0.24
C GLN A 477 6.38 1.56 0.41
N ASN A 478 7.38 2.41 0.68
CA ASN A 478 7.10 3.81 1.00
C ASN A 478 6.85 4.68 -0.25
N SER A 479 7.38 4.31 -1.41
CA SER A 479 7.20 5.07 -2.65
C SER A 479 5.82 4.90 -3.29
N LYS A 480 5.17 3.73 -3.18
CA LYS A 480 3.77 3.49 -3.58
C LYS A 480 3.12 2.44 -2.65
N PRO A 481 2.74 2.82 -1.42
CA PRO A 481 2.23 1.87 -0.41
C PRO A 481 0.98 1.11 -0.86
N SER A 482 0.06 1.77 -1.58
CA SER A 482 -1.13 1.10 -2.11
C SER A 482 -0.80 0.08 -3.21
N LYS A 483 0.17 0.37 -4.09
CA LYS A 483 0.64 -0.55 -5.12
C LYS A 483 1.35 -1.75 -4.49
N TRP A 484 2.22 -1.50 -3.52
CA TRP A 484 2.86 -2.52 -2.68
C TRP A 484 1.82 -3.48 -2.07
N GLY A 485 0.82 -2.96 -1.36
CA GLY A 485 -0.22 -3.78 -0.73
C GLY A 485 -1.12 -4.54 -1.73
N GLN A 486 -1.22 -4.07 -2.98
CA GLN A 486 -1.96 -4.76 -4.03
C GLN A 486 -1.20 -5.94 -4.64
N ILE A 487 0.14 -5.82 -4.73
CA ILE A 487 1.03 -6.80 -5.38
C ILE A 487 1.58 -7.78 -4.36
N PHE A 488 2.30 -7.29 -3.34
CA PHE A 488 3.02 -8.10 -2.36
C PHE A 488 2.26 -8.33 -1.07
N GLN A 489 1.29 -7.47 -0.74
CA GLN A 489 0.52 -7.49 0.53
C GLN A 489 1.33 -7.03 1.76
N ASP A 490 2.45 -7.70 2.05
CA ASP A 490 3.31 -7.42 3.20
C ASP A 490 4.79 -7.75 2.91
N GLU A 491 5.67 -7.45 3.87
CA GLU A 491 7.12 -7.66 3.79
C GLU A 491 7.49 -9.14 3.66
N GLY A 492 6.84 -10.04 4.42
CA GLY A 492 7.14 -11.46 4.37
C GLY A 492 6.84 -12.05 3.00
N MET A 493 5.71 -11.68 2.41
CA MET A 493 5.35 -12.07 1.05
C MET A 493 6.30 -11.50 0.00
N PHE A 494 6.78 -10.26 0.16
CA PHE A 494 7.82 -9.73 -0.73
C PHE A 494 9.11 -10.56 -0.67
N VAL A 495 9.60 -10.90 0.52
CA VAL A 495 10.81 -11.72 0.70
C VAL A 495 10.62 -13.11 0.10
N LEU A 496 9.44 -13.72 0.28
CA LEU A 496 9.13 -15.01 -0.34
C LEU A 496 9.14 -14.93 -1.88
N ASN A 497 8.67 -13.83 -2.47
CA ASN A 497 8.80 -13.60 -3.91
C ASN A 497 10.26 -13.58 -4.38
N LEU A 498 11.16 -12.96 -3.62
CA LEU A 498 12.60 -12.97 -3.92
C LEU A 498 13.18 -14.39 -3.84
N SER A 499 12.79 -15.18 -2.84
CA SER A 499 13.20 -16.59 -2.75
C SER A 499 12.72 -17.43 -3.94
N GLN A 500 11.54 -17.09 -4.50
CA GLN A 500 11.05 -17.75 -5.71
C GLN A 500 11.80 -17.33 -6.97
N ILE A 501 12.33 -16.10 -7.03
CA ILE A 501 13.24 -15.70 -8.12
C ILE A 501 14.45 -16.64 -8.10
N GLU A 502 15.10 -16.78 -6.95
CA GLU A 502 16.25 -17.67 -6.80
C GLU A 502 15.91 -19.13 -7.16
N THR A 503 14.77 -19.64 -6.66
CA THR A 503 14.33 -21.00 -6.97
C THR A 503 14.17 -21.23 -8.48
N ARG A 504 13.72 -20.22 -9.23
CA ARG A 504 13.60 -20.30 -10.70
C ARG A 504 14.97 -20.31 -11.39
N LEU A 505 15.95 -19.59 -10.85
CA LEU A 505 17.31 -19.54 -11.37
C LEU A 505 18.09 -20.85 -11.16
N LEU A 506 17.64 -21.74 -10.27
CA LEU A 506 18.24 -23.08 -10.10
C LEU A 506 18.06 -23.99 -11.33
N SER A 507 17.05 -23.76 -12.17
CA SER A 507 16.79 -24.61 -13.34
C SER A 507 16.29 -23.82 -14.54
N LYS A 508 16.99 -23.95 -15.67
CA LYS A 508 16.57 -23.37 -16.95
C LYS A 508 15.12 -23.73 -17.33
N LYS A 509 14.68 -24.96 -17.04
CA LYS A 509 13.29 -25.39 -17.30
C LYS A 509 12.27 -24.57 -16.52
N TYR A 510 12.52 -24.32 -15.23
CA TYR A 510 11.62 -23.50 -14.39
C TYR A 510 11.65 -22.03 -14.80
N TYR A 511 12.85 -21.51 -15.10
CA TYR A 511 13.02 -20.15 -15.61
C TYR A 511 12.25 -19.94 -16.93
N ASP A 512 12.50 -20.78 -17.95
CA ASP A 512 11.86 -20.66 -19.27
C ASP A 512 10.33 -20.81 -19.17
N SER A 513 9.85 -21.76 -18.36
CA SER A 513 8.41 -21.97 -18.13
C SER A 513 7.74 -20.78 -17.42
N HIS A 514 8.42 -20.16 -16.46
CA HIS A 514 7.92 -18.96 -15.81
C HIS A 514 7.90 -17.79 -16.80
N LYS A 515 9.00 -17.56 -17.51
CA LYS A 515 9.15 -16.47 -18.48
C LYS A 515 8.10 -16.57 -19.59
N SER A 516 7.91 -17.74 -20.18
CA SER A 516 6.92 -17.96 -21.24
C SER A 516 5.48 -17.74 -20.75
N ARG A 517 5.20 -18.01 -19.48
CA ARG A 517 3.84 -17.94 -18.92
C ARG A 517 3.45 -16.53 -18.46
N TYR A 518 4.40 -15.77 -17.93
CA TYR A 518 4.09 -14.57 -17.17
C TYR A 518 4.74 -13.28 -17.67
N HIS A 519 5.82 -13.35 -18.44
CA HIS A 519 6.59 -12.14 -18.78
C HIS A 519 5.77 -11.12 -19.59
N SER A 520 5.16 -11.53 -20.71
CA SER A 520 4.29 -10.65 -21.51
C SER A 520 3.10 -10.12 -20.71
N VAL A 521 2.49 -11.00 -19.92
CA VAL A 521 1.32 -10.69 -19.09
C VAL A 521 1.65 -9.63 -18.04
N PHE A 522 2.82 -9.69 -17.40
CA PHE A 522 3.23 -8.67 -16.43
C PHE A 522 3.71 -7.38 -17.09
N LYS A 523 4.33 -7.46 -18.27
CA LYS A 523 4.63 -6.28 -19.09
C LYS A 523 3.36 -5.49 -19.41
N GLU A 524 2.27 -6.18 -19.76
CA GLU A 524 0.96 -5.57 -19.97
C GLU A 524 0.33 -4.96 -18.71
N LEU A 525 0.69 -5.42 -17.52
CA LEU A 525 0.24 -4.80 -16.27
C LEU A 525 0.86 -3.42 -16.04
N LYS A 526 1.98 -3.10 -16.72
CA LYS A 526 2.73 -1.86 -16.55
C LYS A 526 3.03 -1.56 -15.08
N LEU A 527 3.52 -2.59 -14.38
CA LEU A 527 3.91 -2.48 -12.96
C LEU A 527 5.13 -1.59 -12.77
N LEU A 528 5.93 -1.37 -13.81
CA LEU A 528 7.06 -0.44 -13.82
C LEU A 528 6.85 0.67 -14.88
N PRO A 529 7.45 1.86 -14.70
CA PRO A 529 8.22 2.35 -13.54
C PRO A 529 7.44 2.28 -12.22
N TRP A 530 8.12 2.03 -11.09
CA TRP A 530 7.41 1.78 -9.83
C TRP A 530 6.66 3.01 -9.34
N GLY A 531 7.24 4.19 -9.59
CA GLY A 531 6.64 5.50 -9.32
C GLY A 531 5.32 5.76 -10.07
N ASN A 532 4.95 4.95 -11.06
CA ASN A 532 3.65 5.06 -11.72
C ASN A 532 2.54 4.43 -10.87
N GLN A 533 1.37 5.06 -10.91
CA GLN A 533 0.21 4.55 -10.20
C GLN A 533 -0.27 3.23 -10.80
N PHE A 534 -0.62 2.29 -9.92
CA PHE A 534 -1.21 1.02 -10.32
C PHE A 534 -2.62 0.91 -9.75
N ILE A 535 -3.59 0.84 -10.65
CA ILE A 535 -4.99 0.64 -10.32
C ILE A 535 -5.40 -0.74 -10.83
N ARG A 536 -5.55 -1.69 -9.91
CA ARG A 536 -5.82 -3.08 -10.24
C ARG A 536 -7.23 -3.27 -10.79
N ARG A 537 -7.33 -3.93 -11.93
CA ARG A 537 -8.61 -4.35 -12.54
C ARG A 537 -9.07 -5.69 -12.00
N GLN A 538 -10.39 -5.94 -12.03
CA GLN A 538 -10.96 -7.22 -11.60
C GLN A 538 -10.34 -8.43 -12.31
N SER A 539 -10.12 -8.31 -13.63
CA SER A 539 -9.50 -9.32 -14.47
C SER A 539 -8.09 -9.70 -14.03
N GLN A 540 -7.32 -8.74 -13.50
CA GLN A 540 -5.92 -8.93 -13.11
C GLN A 540 -5.76 -9.63 -11.75
N ARG A 541 -6.82 -9.71 -10.93
CA ARG A 541 -6.75 -10.22 -9.55
C ARG A 541 -6.24 -11.65 -9.45
N LYS A 542 -6.79 -12.57 -10.26
CA LYS A 542 -6.41 -14.00 -10.20
C LYS A 542 -4.94 -14.19 -10.57
N MET A 543 -4.47 -13.44 -11.55
CA MET A 543 -3.11 -13.49 -12.05
C MET A 543 -2.11 -12.98 -11.00
N ILE A 544 -2.30 -11.78 -10.44
CA ILE A 544 -1.44 -11.24 -9.37
C ILE A 544 -1.43 -12.18 -8.15
N LYS A 545 -2.58 -12.74 -7.79
CA LYS A 545 -2.67 -13.73 -6.70
C LYS A 545 -1.81 -14.96 -6.97
N THR A 546 -1.91 -15.52 -8.16
CA THR A 546 -1.20 -16.76 -8.52
C THR A 546 0.31 -16.53 -8.60
N ALA A 547 0.71 -15.34 -9.05
CA ALA A 547 2.11 -15.02 -9.28
C ALA A 547 2.86 -14.58 -8.02
N PHE A 548 2.25 -13.70 -7.22
CA PHE A 548 2.94 -13.03 -6.12
C PHE A 548 2.43 -13.43 -4.73
N GLN A 549 1.25 -14.07 -4.64
CA GLN A 549 0.55 -14.25 -3.37
C GLN A 549 0.29 -15.71 -3.00
N LEU A 550 0.53 -16.63 -3.94
CA LEU A 550 0.36 -18.07 -3.75
C LEU A 550 1.71 -18.76 -3.97
N HIS A 551 2.38 -19.08 -2.87
CA HIS A 551 3.63 -19.82 -2.91
C HIS A 551 3.37 -21.30 -2.58
N THR A 552 3.45 -22.18 -3.58
CA THR A 552 3.20 -23.62 -3.45
C THR A 552 4.46 -24.46 -3.21
N GLN A 553 5.65 -23.88 -3.32
CA GLN A 553 6.93 -24.62 -3.38
C GLN A 553 7.91 -24.34 -2.22
N SER A 554 7.54 -23.53 -1.22
CA SER A 554 8.49 -23.05 -0.20
C SER A 554 9.08 -24.16 0.68
N THR A 555 8.38 -25.28 0.85
CA THR A 555 8.83 -26.44 1.64
C THR A 555 10.12 -27.08 1.12
N SER A 556 10.57 -26.76 -0.10
CA SER A 556 11.81 -27.29 -0.69
C SER A 556 13.08 -26.52 -0.29
N VAL A 557 12.98 -25.28 0.21
CA VAL A 557 14.17 -24.44 0.44
C VAL A 557 14.83 -24.82 1.77
N GLU A 558 14.04 -24.98 2.83
CA GLU A 558 14.52 -25.32 4.18
C GLU A 558 15.29 -26.64 4.24
N SER A 559 14.81 -27.67 3.53
CA SER A 559 15.45 -29.00 3.50
C SER A 559 16.81 -29.00 2.81
N LYS A 560 17.15 -27.93 2.07
CA LYS A 560 18.37 -27.84 1.26
C LYS A 560 19.48 -27.01 1.90
N ILE A 561 19.24 -26.38 3.06
CA ILE A 561 20.19 -25.46 3.72
C ILE A 561 20.57 -26.00 5.10
N SER A 562 21.85 -26.35 5.25
CA SER A 562 22.44 -26.76 6.53
C SER A 562 23.50 -25.77 6.96
N ASP A 563 23.70 -25.66 8.27
CA ASP A 563 24.84 -24.93 8.80
C ASP A 563 26.11 -25.74 8.45
N ALA A 564 27.16 -25.09 7.95
CA ALA A 564 28.43 -25.77 7.78
C ALA A 564 29.05 -25.94 9.17
N VAL A 565 29.28 -27.20 9.57
CA VAL A 565 30.05 -27.53 10.78
C VAL A 565 31.51 -27.21 10.54
#